data_AF-B5CVF1-F1
#
_entry.id   AF-B5CVF1-F1
#
_cell.length_a   1.000
_cell.length_b   1.000
_cell.length_c   1.000
_cell.angle_alpha   90.00
_cell.angle_beta   90.00
_cell.angle_gamma   90.00
#
_symmetry.space_group_name_H-M   'P 1'
#
loop_
_entity.id
_entity.type
_entity.pdbx_description
1 polymer ?
#
loop_
_entity_poly.entity_id
_entity_poly.type
_entity_poly.pdbx_seq_one_letter_code
_entity_poly.pdbx_strand_id
1 'polypeptide(L)'
;MASALVEKYIGRRYERWLDYAVYHCGLAGIPDEANDVLNEVLCSLLQKDDAKLQQLLSAKKNGCTELDFFVLKMIKLNVTSDTSPYRSKYRPMPVDQNVDYSRLEIEDVKEESVDKNELLLSRFHQVRNVLQDLDLSPLARRVFEYRFFEDANFSDWPGKESLKQLYEIYNKVQELIRKKIAGESIF
;
A
#
# COMPACT_ATOMS: atom_id res chain seq x y z
N MET A 1 -6.21 14.61 25.55
CA MET A 1 -5.13 15.52 25.12
C MET A 1 -4.39 15.88 26.38
N ALA A 2 -3.08 15.65 26.43
CA ALA A 2 -2.30 15.83 27.66
C ALA A 2 -2.45 17.25 28.23
N SER A 3 -2.50 17.37 29.55
CA SER A 3 -2.57 18.69 30.18
C SER A 3 -1.33 19.53 29.86
N ALA A 4 -1.51 20.84 29.68
CA ALA A 4 -0.43 21.79 29.34
C ALA A 4 0.76 21.74 30.32
N LEU A 5 0.54 21.31 31.56
CA LEU A 5 1.59 21.09 32.56
C LEU A 5 2.52 19.93 32.20
N VAL A 6 1.97 18.84 31.69
CA VAL A 6 2.72 17.65 31.28
C VAL A 6 3.53 17.96 30.02
N GLU A 7 2.92 18.63 29.04
CA GLU A 7 3.60 19.03 27.80
C GLU A 7 4.79 19.95 28.08
N LYS A 8 4.60 20.96 28.95
CA LYS A 8 5.68 21.87 29.36
C LYS A 8 6.80 21.15 30.11
N TYR A 9 6.48 20.11 30.88
CA TYR A 9 7.48 19.29 31.56
C TYR A 9 8.28 18.43 30.57
N ILE A 10 7.59 17.76 29.65
CA ILE A 10 8.20 16.97 28.57
C ILE A 10 9.15 17.84 27.76
N GLY A 11 8.72 19.02 27.31
CA GLY A 11 9.58 19.92 26.52
C GLY A 11 10.87 20.35 27.24
N ARG A 12 10.85 20.50 28.58
CA ARG A 12 12.05 20.82 29.37
C ARG A 12 12.98 19.63 29.59
N ARG A 13 12.44 18.40 29.61
CA ARG A 13 13.20 17.17 29.89
C ARG A 13 13.61 16.44 28.62
N TYR A 14 13.05 16.79 27.47
CA TYR A 14 13.22 16.11 26.20
C TYR A 14 14.69 15.88 25.84
N GLU A 15 15.51 16.94 25.82
CA GLU A 15 16.94 16.81 25.47
C GLU A 15 17.67 15.82 26.36
N ARG A 16 17.41 15.85 27.68
CA ARG A 16 18.05 14.93 28.63
C ARG A 16 17.58 13.48 28.45
N TRP A 17 16.33 13.26 28.06
CA TRP A 17 15.86 11.92 27.71
C TRP A 17 16.43 11.46 26.37
N LEU A 18 16.64 12.38 25.42
CA LEU A 18 17.26 12.09 24.15
C LEU A 18 18.73 11.69 24.32
N ASP A 19 19.51 12.41 25.13
CA ASP A 19 20.89 12.03 25.47
C ASP A 19 20.96 10.60 26.03
N TYR A 20 19.99 10.25 26.88
CA TYR A 20 19.89 8.91 27.45
C TYR A 20 19.53 7.86 26.39
N ALA A 21 18.62 8.17 25.47
CA ALA A 21 18.29 7.32 24.34
C ALA A 21 19.50 7.12 23.43
N VAL A 22 20.21 8.18 23.05
CA VAL A 22 21.44 8.14 22.24
C VAL A 22 22.48 7.23 22.87
N TYR A 23 22.74 7.39 24.17
CA TYR A 23 23.69 6.54 24.89
C TYR A 23 23.31 5.05 24.79
N HIS A 24 22.05 4.70 25.08
CA HIS A 24 21.61 3.31 25.06
C HIS A 24 21.52 2.72 23.65
N CYS A 25 21.05 3.50 22.67
CA CYS A 25 21.01 3.13 21.26
C CYS A 25 22.42 2.87 20.70
N GLY A 26 23.40 3.70 21.06
CA GLY A 26 24.80 3.49 20.72
C GLY A 26 25.35 2.16 21.27
N LEU A 27 25.04 1.83 22.53
CA LEU A 27 25.43 0.55 23.13
C LEU A 27 24.77 -0.67 22.44
N ALA A 28 23.57 -0.49 21.87
CA ALA A 28 22.82 -1.53 21.18
C ALA A 28 23.10 -1.61 19.67
N GLY A 29 24.05 -0.82 19.16
CA GLY A 29 24.41 -0.81 17.74
C GLY A 29 23.37 -0.18 16.80
N ILE A 30 22.48 0.66 17.33
CA ILE A 30 21.43 1.38 16.57
C ILE A 30 21.46 2.90 16.83
N PRO A 31 22.61 3.58 16.63
CA PRO A 31 22.79 4.98 17.03
C PRO A 31 21.79 5.94 16.36
N ASP A 32 21.40 5.67 15.11
CA ASP A 32 20.51 6.52 14.32
C ASP A 32 19.04 6.46 14.77
N GLU A 33 18.69 5.47 15.59
CA GLU A 33 17.31 5.20 16.03
C GLU A 33 16.91 5.93 17.33
N ALA A 34 17.81 6.69 17.94
CA ALA A 34 17.59 7.29 19.27
C ALA A 34 16.36 8.22 19.33
N ASN A 35 16.15 9.01 18.28
CA ASN A 35 14.97 9.89 18.17
C ASN A 35 13.68 9.07 18.07
N ASP A 36 13.69 8.02 17.25
CA ASP A 36 12.51 7.20 16.99
C ASP A 36 12.10 6.41 18.24
N VAL A 37 13.07 5.86 18.97
CA VAL A 37 12.83 5.19 20.26
C VAL A 37 12.18 6.15 21.25
N LEU A 38 12.74 7.36 21.40
CA LEU A 38 12.18 8.34 22.34
C LEU A 38 10.78 8.78 21.92
N ASN A 39 10.56 9.04 20.64
CA ASN A 39 9.25 9.46 20.12
C ASN A 39 8.20 8.37 20.32
N GLU A 40 8.51 7.10 20.08
CA GLU A 40 7.57 6.00 20.32
C GLU A 40 7.21 5.88 21.82
N VAL A 41 8.19 6.07 22.72
CA VAL A 41 7.94 6.12 24.17
C VAL A 41 7.02 7.28 24.55
N LEU A 42 7.25 8.48 23.99
CA LEU A 42 6.42 9.66 24.26
C LEU A 42 5.01 9.50 23.69
N CYS A 43 4.86 8.96 22.48
CA CYS A 43 3.56 8.64 21.89
C CYS A 43 2.78 7.66 22.78
N SER A 44 3.41 6.58 23.23
CA SER A 44 2.79 5.61 24.15
C SER A 44 2.45 6.21 25.51
N LEU A 45 3.26 7.16 25.99
CA LEU A 45 3.01 7.89 27.23
C LEU A 45 1.79 8.80 27.10
N LEU A 46 1.71 9.60 26.03
CA LEU A 46 0.65 10.58 25.79
C LEU A 46 -0.71 9.95 25.45
N GLN A 47 -0.73 8.67 25.11
CA GLN A 47 -1.96 7.88 24.96
C GLN A 47 -2.59 7.46 26.30
N LYS A 48 -1.89 7.62 27.43
CA LYS A 48 -2.42 7.28 28.77
C LYS A 48 -3.34 8.38 29.31
N ASP A 49 -4.21 8.00 30.25
CA ASP A 49 -5.11 8.94 30.92
C ASP A 49 -4.36 10.08 31.62
N ASP A 50 -4.85 11.31 31.45
CA ASP A 50 -4.25 12.53 31.99
C ASP A 50 -4.11 12.50 33.51
N ALA A 51 -5.08 11.95 34.23
CA ALA A 51 -5.02 11.82 35.69
C ALA A 51 -3.81 10.99 36.14
N LYS A 52 -3.47 9.95 35.37
CA LYS A 52 -2.31 9.09 35.62
C LYS A 52 -1.00 9.81 35.29
N LEU A 53 -0.97 10.59 34.21
CA LEU A 53 0.21 11.41 33.86
C LEU A 53 0.49 12.48 34.93
N GLN A 54 -0.55 13.11 35.46
CA GLN A 54 -0.42 14.08 36.55
C GLN A 54 0.03 13.42 37.86
N GLN A 55 -0.43 12.21 38.16
CA GLN A 55 0.04 11.43 39.31
C GLN A 55 1.54 11.11 39.20
N LEU A 56 2.00 10.66 38.03
CA LEU A 56 3.42 10.37 37.79
C LEU A 56 4.30 11.62 37.84
N LEU A 57 3.75 12.78 37.52
CA LEU A 57 4.44 14.06 37.57
C LEU A 57 4.52 14.64 38.99
N SER A 58 3.49 14.40 39.81
CA SER A 58 3.44 14.85 41.21
C SER A 58 4.30 13.99 42.14
N ALA A 59 4.41 12.69 41.84
CA ALA A 59 5.30 11.78 42.56
C ALA A 59 6.77 12.05 42.23
N LYS A 60 7.49 12.64 43.19
CA LYS A 60 8.92 12.99 43.07
C LYS A 60 9.76 12.24 44.08
N LYS A 61 10.87 11.67 43.61
CA LYS A 61 11.88 11.05 44.47
C LYS A 61 13.26 11.54 44.03
N ASN A 62 14.00 12.15 44.96
CA ASN A 62 15.37 12.65 44.75
C ASN A 62 15.55 13.57 43.51
N GLY A 63 14.59 14.45 43.24
CA GLY A 63 14.69 15.44 42.15
C GLY A 63 14.31 14.93 40.74
N CYS A 64 13.96 13.64 40.63
CA CYS A 64 13.36 13.05 39.42
C CYS A 64 11.90 12.70 39.69
N THR A 65 11.03 12.91 38.69
CA THR A 65 9.63 12.48 38.76
C THR A 65 9.52 10.99 38.43
N GLU A 66 8.46 10.33 38.90
CA GLU A 66 8.16 8.96 38.45
C GLU A 66 7.94 8.89 36.93
N LEU A 67 7.48 9.99 36.34
CA LEU A 67 7.41 10.14 34.89
C LEU A 67 8.80 10.03 34.22
N ASP A 68 9.84 10.66 34.79
CA ASP A 68 11.22 10.50 34.29
C ASP A 68 11.65 9.03 34.37
N PHE A 69 11.41 8.36 35.51
CA PHE A 69 11.76 6.95 35.67
C PHE A 69 11.03 6.04 34.68
N PHE A 70 9.75 6.31 34.42
CA PHE A 70 8.96 5.57 33.45
C PHE A 70 9.56 5.71 32.04
N VAL A 71 9.86 6.94 31.61
CA VAL A 71 10.42 7.21 30.28
C VAL A 71 11.79 6.54 30.13
N LEU A 72 12.70 6.73 31.09
CA LEU A 72 14.03 6.11 31.06
C LEU A 72 13.96 4.58 31.02
N LYS A 73 13.08 3.98 31.83
CA LYS A 73 12.88 2.53 31.84
C LYS A 73 12.33 2.03 30.51
N MET A 74 11.41 2.77 29.89
CA MET A 74 10.80 2.39 28.63
C MET A 74 11.78 2.53 27.45
N ILE A 75 12.61 3.58 27.44
CA ILE A 75 13.72 3.72 26.48
C ILE A 75 14.63 2.48 26.58
N LYS A 76 15.10 2.16 27.79
CA LYS A 76 15.97 0.99 27.99
C LYS A 76 15.31 -0.30 27.50
N LEU A 77 14.04 -0.53 27.83
CA LEU A 77 13.28 -1.70 27.40
C LEU A 77 13.20 -1.79 25.86
N ASN A 78 12.85 -0.69 25.20
CA ASN A 78 12.72 -0.63 23.74
C ASN A 78 14.04 -0.85 23.00
N VAL A 79 15.16 -0.43 23.60
CA VAL A 79 16.48 -0.63 23.02
C VAL A 79 16.99 -2.06 23.22
N THR A 80 16.87 -2.61 24.44
CA THR A 80 17.55 -3.86 24.82
C THR A 80 16.75 -5.13 24.56
N SER A 81 15.42 -5.03 24.42
CA SER A 81 14.57 -6.21 24.27
C SER A 81 14.09 -6.38 22.83
N ASP A 82 14.40 -7.54 22.25
CA ASP A 82 14.00 -7.92 20.89
C ASP A 82 12.48 -8.05 20.72
N THR A 83 11.77 -8.31 21.82
CA THR A 83 10.31 -8.42 21.87
C THR A 83 9.63 -7.11 22.29
N SER A 84 10.39 -6.03 22.46
CA SER A 84 9.83 -4.74 22.81
C SER A 84 8.90 -4.19 21.71
N PRO A 85 7.93 -3.35 22.06
CA PRO A 85 7.01 -2.76 21.08
C PRO A 85 7.73 -2.07 19.93
N TYR A 86 8.80 -1.34 20.23
CA TYR A 86 9.60 -0.65 19.24
C TYR A 86 10.33 -1.64 18.30
N ARG A 87 11.09 -2.60 18.85
CA ARG A 87 11.78 -3.62 18.02
C ARG A 87 10.84 -4.49 17.21
N SER A 88 9.65 -4.79 17.73
CA SER A 88 8.63 -5.56 17.01
C SER A 88 8.11 -4.81 15.77
N LYS A 89 7.90 -3.49 15.91
CA LYS A 89 7.36 -2.62 14.86
C LYS A 89 8.40 -2.25 13.80
N TYR A 90 9.65 -2.05 14.21
CA TYR A 90 10.74 -1.62 13.35
C TYR A 90 11.81 -2.71 13.17
N ARG A 91 11.41 -4.00 13.09
CA ARG A 91 12.38 -5.06 12.79
C ARG A 91 13.06 -4.76 11.45
N PRO A 92 14.40 -4.69 11.40
CA PRO A 92 15.07 -4.68 10.11
C PRO A 92 14.68 -5.97 9.39
N MET A 93 14.50 -5.89 8.06
CA MET A 93 14.40 -7.09 7.27
C MET A 93 15.65 -7.94 7.52
N PRO A 94 15.53 -9.28 7.57
CA PRO A 94 16.70 -10.12 7.65
C PRO A 94 17.54 -9.88 6.39
N VAL A 95 18.57 -9.05 6.52
CA VAL A 95 19.60 -8.86 5.50
C VAL A 95 20.63 -9.94 5.76
N ASP A 96 20.77 -10.88 4.83
CA ASP A 96 21.90 -11.80 4.86
C ASP A 96 23.16 -10.97 4.71
N GLN A 97 23.98 -10.91 5.77
CA GLN A 97 25.22 -10.15 5.81
C GLN A 97 26.23 -10.60 4.74
N ASN A 98 26.01 -11.74 4.08
CA ASN A 98 26.83 -12.23 2.98
C ASN A 98 26.41 -11.69 1.60
N VAL A 99 25.32 -10.93 1.51
CA VAL A 99 24.83 -10.39 0.22
C VAL A 99 25.41 -9.00 0.00
N ASP A 100 26.46 -8.94 -0.82
CA ASP A 100 27.03 -7.69 -1.31
C ASP A 100 26.34 -7.29 -2.63
N TYR A 101 25.37 -6.37 -2.55
CA TYR A 101 24.62 -5.89 -3.71
C TYR A 101 25.51 -5.21 -4.76
N SER A 102 26.69 -4.72 -4.38
CA SER A 102 27.64 -4.11 -5.33
C SER A 102 28.35 -5.12 -6.23
N ARG A 103 28.27 -6.41 -5.90
CA ARG A 103 28.78 -7.52 -6.72
C ARG A 103 27.73 -8.12 -7.65
N LEU A 104 26.49 -7.65 -7.59
CA LEU A 104 25.46 -8.10 -8.52
C LEU A 104 25.73 -7.48 -9.89
N GLU A 105 26.31 -8.27 -10.78
CA GLU A 105 26.39 -7.96 -12.21
C GLU A 105 25.00 -8.18 -12.83
N ILE A 106 24.11 -7.22 -12.62
CA ILE A 106 22.82 -7.19 -13.30
C ILE A 106 23.07 -6.59 -14.68
N GLU A 107 22.83 -7.37 -15.73
CA GLU A 107 22.84 -6.83 -17.08
C GLU A 107 21.76 -5.75 -17.19
N ASP A 108 22.13 -4.57 -17.70
CA ASP A 108 21.19 -3.52 -18.10
C ASP A 108 20.40 -3.99 -19.33
N VAL A 109 19.51 -4.95 -19.12
CA VAL A 109 18.54 -5.36 -20.13
C VAL A 109 17.53 -4.22 -20.21
N LYS A 110 17.59 -3.46 -21.31
CA LYS A 110 16.48 -2.60 -21.69
C LYS A 110 15.30 -3.51 -21.98
N GLU A 111 14.39 -3.65 -21.02
CA GLU A 111 13.09 -4.24 -21.29
C GLU A 111 12.49 -3.48 -22.48
N GLU A 112 12.23 -4.17 -23.58
CA GLU A 112 11.48 -3.60 -24.69
C GLU A 112 10.13 -3.15 -24.13
N SER A 113 9.93 -1.85 -24.01
CA SER A 113 8.66 -1.29 -23.61
C SER A 113 7.65 -1.59 -24.71
N VAL A 114 6.92 -2.69 -24.58
CA VAL A 114 5.83 -3.01 -25.49
C VAL A 114 4.79 -1.91 -25.38
N ASP A 115 4.57 -1.16 -26.47
CA ASP A 115 3.49 -0.19 -26.54
C ASP A 115 2.15 -0.93 -26.52
N LYS A 116 1.60 -1.08 -25.31
CA LYS A 116 0.32 -1.73 -25.07
C LYS A 116 -0.81 -1.03 -25.81
N ASN A 117 -0.70 0.27 -26.06
CA ASN A 117 -1.74 1.04 -26.74
C ASN A 117 -1.78 0.69 -28.22
N GLU A 118 -0.62 0.59 -28.87
CA GLU A 118 -0.52 0.18 -30.28
C GLU A 118 -1.02 -1.26 -30.49
N LEU A 119 -0.67 -2.16 -29.56
CA LEU A 119 -1.14 -3.54 -29.57
C LEU A 119 -2.66 -3.64 -29.34
N LEU A 120 -3.23 -2.77 -28.50
CA LEU A 120 -4.66 -2.72 -28.28
C LEU A 120 -5.39 -2.16 -29.51
N LEU A 121 -4.90 -1.06 -30.09
CA LEU A 121 -5.46 -0.43 -31.28
C LEU A 121 -5.50 -1.39 -32.48
N SER A 122 -4.40 -2.10 -32.74
CA SER A 122 -4.33 -3.09 -33.82
C SER A 122 -5.35 -4.22 -33.63
N ARG A 123 -5.54 -4.72 -32.40
CA ARG A 123 -6.59 -5.72 -32.09
C ARG A 123 -8.00 -5.16 -32.27
N PHE A 124 -8.25 -3.91 -31.88
CA PHE A 124 -9.53 -3.24 -32.10
C PHE A 124 -9.87 -3.14 -33.59
N HIS A 125 -8.89 -2.80 -34.44
CA HIS A 125 -9.07 -2.77 -35.88
C HIS A 125 -9.36 -4.15 -36.47
N GLN A 126 -8.70 -5.20 -35.99
CA GLN A 126 -8.99 -6.58 -36.42
C GLN A 126 -10.45 -6.96 -36.12
N VAL A 127 -10.94 -6.70 -34.91
CA VAL A 127 -12.34 -6.97 -34.55
C VAL A 127 -13.31 -6.18 -35.44
N ARG A 128 -13.00 -4.90 -35.73
CA ARG A 128 -13.84 -4.05 -36.58
C ARG A 128 -13.92 -4.54 -38.01
N ASN A 129 -12.79 -4.96 -38.59
CA ASN A 129 -12.74 -5.51 -39.95
C ASN A 129 -13.53 -6.82 -40.03
N VAL A 130 -13.32 -7.72 -39.05
CA VAL A 130 -14.04 -9.00 -38.98
C VAL A 130 -15.55 -8.79 -38.85
N LEU A 131 -15.99 -7.81 -38.05
CA LEU A 131 -17.39 -7.46 -37.91
C LEU A 131 -17.99 -6.89 -39.22
N GLN A 132 -17.22 -6.09 -39.98
CA GLN A 132 -17.63 -5.57 -41.28
C GLN A 132 -17.76 -6.68 -42.32
N ASP A 133 -16.86 -7.66 -42.30
CA ASP A 133 -16.83 -8.78 -43.23
C ASP A 133 -17.84 -9.90 -42.88
N LEU A 134 -18.51 -9.83 -41.74
CA LEU A 134 -19.53 -10.80 -41.34
C LEU A 134 -20.91 -10.31 -41.82
N ASP A 135 -21.63 -11.16 -42.55
CA ASP A 135 -23.01 -10.89 -42.99
C ASP A 135 -24.00 -11.03 -41.81
N LEU A 136 -23.95 -10.08 -40.89
CA LEU A 136 -24.81 -10.02 -39.71
C LEU A 136 -26.09 -9.22 -39.99
N SER A 137 -27.16 -9.56 -39.28
CA SER A 137 -28.35 -8.73 -39.28
C SER A 137 -28.05 -7.33 -38.71
N PRO A 138 -28.75 -6.27 -39.16
CA PRO A 138 -28.52 -4.91 -38.66
C PRO A 138 -28.65 -4.78 -37.14
N LEU A 139 -29.55 -5.57 -36.56
CA LEU A 139 -29.78 -5.66 -35.13
C LEU A 139 -28.60 -6.33 -34.40
N ALA A 140 -28.12 -7.48 -34.88
CA ALA A 140 -27.00 -8.18 -34.27
C ALA A 140 -25.71 -7.34 -34.29
N ARG A 141 -25.49 -6.61 -35.39
CA ARG A 141 -24.38 -5.67 -35.52
C ARG A 141 -24.47 -4.54 -34.50
N ARG A 142 -25.63 -3.89 -34.39
CA ARG A 142 -25.86 -2.78 -33.46
C ARG A 142 -25.71 -3.20 -32.00
N VAL A 143 -26.20 -4.40 -31.64
CA VAL A 143 -26.06 -4.96 -30.29
C VAL A 143 -24.59 -5.19 -29.94
N PHE A 144 -23.80 -5.71 -30.87
CA PHE A 144 -22.36 -5.89 -30.66
C PHE A 144 -21.64 -4.55 -30.55
N GLU A 145 -21.94 -3.59 -31.44
CA GLU A 145 -21.30 -2.27 -31.46
C GLU A 145 -21.55 -1.50 -30.16
N TYR A 146 -22.80 -1.49 -29.68
CA TYR A 146 -23.20 -0.82 -28.46
C TYR A 146 -22.49 -1.36 -27.21
N ARG A 147 -22.25 -2.68 -27.15
CA ARG A 147 -21.59 -3.27 -25.98
C ARG A 147 -20.07 -3.25 -26.07
N PHE A 148 -19.51 -3.50 -27.26
CA PHE A 148 -18.07 -3.69 -27.42
C PHE A 148 -17.32 -2.39 -27.76
N PHE A 149 -17.90 -1.52 -28.60
CA PHE A 149 -17.23 -0.28 -29.02
C PHE A 149 -17.71 0.95 -28.23
N GLU A 150 -18.98 1.00 -27.84
CA GLU A 150 -19.53 2.13 -27.06
C GLU A 150 -19.45 1.90 -25.53
N ASP A 151 -19.04 0.70 -25.10
CA ASP A 151 -18.95 0.27 -23.69
C ASP A 151 -20.26 0.50 -22.90
N ALA A 152 -21.40 0.55 -23.60
CA ALA A 152 -22.67 0.83 -22.98
C ALA A 152 -23.27 -0.42 -22.32
N ASN A 153 -24.11 -0.20 -21.32
CA ASN A 153 -24.77 -1.28 -20.60
C ASN A 153 -26.07 -1.70 -21.30
N PHE A 154 -26.32 -3.01 -21.40
CA PHE A 154 -27.56 -3.52 -22.00
C PHE A 154 -28.82 -3.14 -21.23
N SER A 155 -28.70 -2.74 -19.95
CA SER A 155 -29.80 -2.16 -19.18
C SER A 155 -30.35 -0.87 -19.80
N ASP A 156 -29.48 -0.09 -20.44
CA ASP A 156 -29.83 1.21 -21.05
C ASP A 156 -30.11 1.07 -22.55
N TRP A 157 -30.24 -0.17 -23.04
CA TRP A 157 -30.46 -0.43 -24.45
C TRP A 157 -31.78 0.20 -24.94
N PRO A 158 -31.76 1.01 -26.02
CA PRO A 158 -32.93 1.77 -26.47
C PRO A 158 -33.96 0.94 -27.25
N GLY A 159 -33.71 -0.35 -27.49
CA GLY A 159 -34.57 -1.24 -28.25
C GLY A 159 -35.61 -1.98 -27.40
N LYS A 160 -36.48 -2.74 -28.07
CA LYS A 160 -37.59 -3.51 -27.44
C LYS A 160 -37.17 -4.91 -27.01
N GLU A 161 -35.92 -5.30 -27.25
CA GLU A 161 -35.39 -6.62 -26.98
C GLU A 161 -35.20 -6.84 -25.48
N SER A 162 -35.43 -8.08 -25.04
CA SER A 162 -35.15 -8.45 -23.64
C SER A 162 -33.64 -8.56 -23.40
N LEU A 163 -33.22 -8.31 -22.16
CA LEU A 163 -31.81 -8.47 -21.74
C LEU A 163 -31.24 -9.85 -22.12
N LYS A 164 -32.03 -10.91 -21.95
CA LYS A 164 -31.62 -12.28 -22.31
C LYS A 164 -31.30 -12.40 -23.80
N GLN A 165 -32.14 -11.83 -24.66
CA GLN A 165 -31.92 -11.83 -26.11
C GLN A 165 -30.68 -11.03 -26.50
N LEU A 166 -30.43 -9.88 -25.86
CA LEU A 166 -29.24 -9.07 -26.12
C LEU A 166 -27.95 -9.83 -25.80
N TYR A 167 -27.89 -10.50 -24.65
CA TYR A 167 -26.73 -11.32 -24.29
C TYR A 167 -26.56 -12.54 -25.20
N GLU A 168 -27.65 -13.21 -25.59
CA GLU A 168 -27.57 -14.33 -26.54
C GLU A 168 -27.05 -13.90 -27.91
N ILE A 169 -27.52 -12.77 -28.42
CA ILE A 169 -27.08 -12.20 -29.70
C ILE A 169 -25.60 -11.79 -29.60
N TYR A 170 -25.24 -11.06 -28.54
CA TYR A 170 -23.87 -10.62 -28.30
C TYR A 170 -22.89 -11.80 -28.24
N ASN A 171 -23.20 -12.83 -27.45
CA ASN A 171 -22.33 -14.01 -27.28
C ASN A 171 -22.18 -14.78 -28.61
N LYS A 172 -23.26 -14.93 -29.40
CA LYS A 172 -23.18 -15.56 -30.73
C LYS A 172 -22.28 -14.78 -31.68
N VAL A 173 -22.43 -13.46 -31.74
CA VAL A 173 -21.58 -12.60 -32.59
C VAL A 173 -20.12 -12.65 -32.12
N GLN A 174 -19.88 -12.62 -30.81
CA GLN A 174 -18.55 -12.73 -30.22
C GLN A 174 -17.87 -14.06 -30.56
N GLU A 175 -18.60 -15.18 -30.49
CA GLU A 175 -18.08 -16.49 -30.91
C GLU A 175 -17.74 -16.54 -32.40
N LEU A 176 -18.58 -15.97 -33.27
CA LEU A 176 -18.32 -15.90 -34.71
C LEU A 176 -17.06 -15.09 -35.02
N ILE A 177 -16.90 -13.93 -34.38
CA ILE A 177 -15.70 -13.09 -34.51
C ILE A 177 -14.47 -13.87 -34.03
N ARG A 178 -14.56 -14.55 -32.89
CA ARG A 178 -13.45 -15.35 -32.34
C ARG A 178 -13.03 -16.48 -33.29
N LYS A 179 -13.99 -17.22 -33.85
CA LYS A 179 -13.73 -18.30 -34.81
C LYS A 179 -13.06 -17.77 -36.08
N LYS A 180 -13.54 -16.63 -36.60
CA LYS A 180 -12.99 -15.98 -37.78
C LYS A 180 -11.56 -15.44 -37.55
N ILE A 181 -11.27 -14.89 -36.38
CA ILE A 181 -9.90 -14.47 -35.99
C ILE A 181 -8.97 -15.70 -35.82
N ALA A 182 -9.48 -16.81 -35.30
CA ALA A 182 -8.71 -18.05 -35.13
C ALA A 182 -8.44 -18.79 -36.46
N GLY A 183 -9.03 -18.35 -37.58
CA GLY A 183 -8.90 -19.02 -38.87
C GLY A 183 -9.66 -20.35 -38.96
N GLU A 184 -10.56 -20.62 -38.01
CA GLU A 184 -11.43 -21.79 -38.07
C GLU A 184 -12.53 -21.53 -39.10
N SER A 185 -12.46 -22.22 -40.25
CA SER A 185 -13.45 -22.12 -41.33
C SER A 185 -14.86 -22.32 -40.78
N ILE A 186 -15.69 -21.29 -40.92
CA ILE A 186 -17.13 -21.34 -40.66
C ILE A 186 -17.81 -21.79 -41.97
N PHE A 187 -17.49 -23.00 -42.42
CA PHE A 187 -18.16 -23.71 -43.51
C PHE A 187 -18.26 -25.19 -43.16
#